data_AF-A0A4Y9ZYW7-F1
#
_entry.id   AF-A0A4Y9ZYW7-F1
#
_cell.length_a   1.000
_cell.length_b   1.000
_cell.length_c   1.000
_cell.angle_alpha   90.00
_cell.angle_beta   90.00
_cell.angle_gamma   90.00
#
_symmetry.space_group_name_H-M   'P 1'
#
loop_
_entity.id
_entity.type
_entity.pdbx_description
1 polymer ?
#
loop_
_entity_poly.entity_id
_entity_poly.type
_entity_poly.pdbx_seq_one_letter_code
_entity_poly.pdbx_strand_id
1 'polypeptide(L)'
;MIVLSIVFSLLAYTGHYTSPDAGLCFVQACMIVGAFPMAATGALVVVFQIWAICHPGSLMSNLLRKTSFIAFLILLPYIVFAGFAVGSAIAIRQVPQHASFANGFYCSIQMRPFHGLLEPIVSIVLLFVIAAFEVAIVAQWYQRRTVMKETVPLAPSKLDYMMCIRVGFFNLYTLATMITAIPFVAIDYRPHYVSYMVDAGLPLATFLVFMNQRDVLVAWHICKELPPEDLSGTLRQSGFMGR
;
A
#
# COMPACT_ATOMS: atom_id res chain seq x y z
N MET A 1 6.00 0.93 5.11
CA MET A 1 7.26 0.75 4.35
C MET A 1 8.49 0.94 5.23
N ILE A 2 8.64 2.04 5.98
CA ILE A 2 9.81 2.22 6.88
C ILE A 2 9.97 1.05 7.88
N VAL A 3 8.86 0.65 8.52
CA VAL A 3 8.86 -0.48 9.47
C VAL A 3 9.30 -1.78 8.81
N LEU A 4 8.83 -2.08 7.60
CA LEU A 4 9.26 -3.25 6.83
C LEU A 4 10.77 -3.23 6.59
N SER A 5 11.31 -2.11 6.11
CA SER A 5 12.74 -1.96 5.86
C SER A 5 13.57 -2.19 7.13
N ILE A 6 13.16 -1.61 8.27
CA ILE A 6 13.85 -1.81 9.56
C ILE A 6 13.82 -3.29 9.96
N VAL A 7 12.66 -3.95 9.83
CA VAL A 7 12.48 -5.36 10.19
C VAL A 7 13.33 -6.28 9.32
N PHE A 8 13.40 -6.04 8.01
CA PHE A 8 14.25 -6.84 7.11
C PHE A 8 15.75 -6.60 7.34
N SER A 9 16.15 -5.37 7.70
CA SER A 9 17.55 -5.02 7.97
C SER A 9 18.04 -5.37 9.37
N LEU A 10 17.16 -5.86 10.25
CA LEU A 10 17.47 -6.08 11.67
C LEU A 10 18.63 -7.08 11.85
N LEU A 11 18.61 -8.21 11.12
CA LEU A 11 19.71 -9.17 11.10
C LEU A 11 21.03 -8.55 10.61
N ALA A 12 20.97 -7.72 9.56
CA ALA A 12 22.14 -7.04 9.00
C ALA A 12 22.76 -6.05 10.01
N TYR A 13 21.92 -5.32 10.77
CA TYR A 13 22.39 -4.40 11.79
C TYR A 13 23.10 -5.09 12.96
N THR A 14 22.72 -6.32 13.28
CA THR A 14 23.38 -7.06 14.38
C THR A 14 24.72 -7.69 13.98
N GLY A 15 25.05 -7.77 12.68
CA GLY A 15 26.29 -8.39 12.21
C GLY A 15 26.34 -9.93 12.32
N HIS A 16 25.27 -10.59 12.78
CA HIS A 16 25.21 -12.04 13.01
C HIS A 16 24.60 -12.82 11.83
N TYR A 17 24.97 -12.49 10.59
CA TYR A 17 24.34 -13.09 9.40
C TYR A 17 24.71 -14.57 9.16
N THR A 18 25.86 -15.03 9.68
CA THR A 18 26.32 -16.42 9.55
C THR A 18 25.80 -17.36 10.64
N SER A 19 25.41 -16.82 11.79
CA SER A 19 24.92 -17.59 12.95
C SER A 19 23.99 -16.71 13.77
N PRO A 20 22.75 -16.46 13.28
CA PRO A 20 21.83 -15.56 13.95
C PRO A 20 21.40 -16.15 15.29
N ASP A 21 21.36 -15.30 16.32
CA ASP A 21 20.77 -15.67 17.60
C ASP A 21 19.30 -16.08 17.39
N ALA A 22 18.90 -17.20 17.99
CA ALA A 22 17.58 -17.76 17.83
C ALA A 22 16.48 -16.79 18.27
N GLY A 23 16.76 -15.96 19.29
CA GLY A 23 15.84 -14.92 19.77
C GLY A 23 15.60 -13.81 18.74
N LEU A 24 16.67 -13.30 18.12
CA LEU A 24 16.56 -12.26 17.08
C LEU A 24 15.85 -12.79 15.83
N CYS A 25 16.21 -14.01 15.42
CA CYS A 25 15.60 -14.71 14.31
C CYS A 25 14.08 -14.88 14.51
N PHE A 26 13.67 -15.27 15.72
CA PHE A 26 12.27 -15.41 16.11
C PHE A 26 11.52 -14.08 16.05
N VAL A 27 12.08 -13.03 16.65
CA VAL A 27 11.44 -11.70 16.69
C VAL A 27 11.27 -11.14 15.28
N GLN A 28 12.32 -11.23 14.45
CA GLN A 28 12.24 -10.77 13.06
C GLN A 28 11.15 -11.51 12.29
N ALA A 29 11.08 -12.84 12.43
CA ALA A 29 10.09 -13.63 11.70
C ALA A 29 8.65 -13.29 12.14
N CYS A 30 8.40 -13.06 13.44
CA CYS A 30 7.09 -12.58 13.92
C CYS A 30 6.72 -11.20 13.37
N MET A 31 7.69 -10.29 13.33
CA MET A 31 7.49 -8.94 12.80
C MET A 31 7.19 -8.97 11.30
N ILE A 32 7.86 -9.83 10.52
CA ILE A 32 7.61 -9.99 9.08
C ILE A 32 6.16 -10.43 8.84
N VAL A 33 5.69 -11.45 9.57
CA VAL A 33 4.31 -11.95 9.46
C VAL A 33 3.28 -10.86 9.76
N GLY A 34 3.54 -9.96 10.72
CA GLY A 34 2.66 -8.82 11.01
C GLY A 34 2.77 -7.67 10.00
N ALA A 35 3.93 -7.52 9.34
CA ALA A 35 4.20 -6.39 8.46
C ALA A 35 3.46 -6.46 7.12
N PHE A 36 3.23 -7.66 6.59
CA PHE A 36 2.40 -7.86 5.38
C PHE A 36 0.95 -7.39 5.54
N PRO A 37 0.17 -7.87 6.54
CA PRO A 37 -1.20 -7.41 6.73
C PRO A 37 -1.28 -5.93 7.15
N MET A 38 -0.25 -5.40 7.82
CA MET A 38 -0.13 -3.94 8.05
C MET A 38 -0.07 -3.16 6.73
N ALA A 39 0.76 -3.60 5.78
CA ALA A 39 0.88 -2.95 4.48
C ALA A 39 -0.42 -3.03 3.68
N ALA A 40 -1.07 -4.20 3.65
CA ALA A 40 -2.36 -4.39 3.00
C ALA A 40 -3.46 -3.51 3.63
N THR A 41 -3.52 -3.44 4.96
CA THR A 41 -4.45 -2.57 5.68
C THR A 41 -4.18 -1.10 5.38
N GLY A 42 -2.92 -0.69 5.35
CA GLY A 42 -2.54 0.67 4.98
C GLY A 42 -2.97 1.04 3.56
N ALA A 43 -2.79 0.13 2.61
CA ALA A 43 -3.31 0.31 1.26
C ALA A 43 -4.83 0.45 1.23
N LEU A 44 -5.56 -0.42 1.94
CA LEU A 44 -7.01 -0.36 2.03
C LEU A 44 -7.48 1.00 2.59
N VAL A 45 -6.80 1.53 3.61
CA VAL A 45 -7.09 2.86 4.18
C VAL A 45 -6.91 3.95 3.13
N VAL A 46 -5.85 3.88 2.31
CA VAL A 46 -5.61 4.86 1.23
C VAL A 46 -6.69 4.78 0.16
N VAL A 47 -7.02 3.57 -0.32
CA VAL A 47 -8.09 3.37 -1.31
C VAL A 47 -9.43 3.86 -0.78
N PHE A 48 -9.70 3.60 0.50
CA PHE A 48 -10.90 4.08 1.18
C PHE A 48 -10.97 5.60 1.29
N GLN A 49 -9.85 6.27 1.60
CA GLN A 49 -9.77 7.74 1.60
C GLN A 49 -10.02 8.30 0.20
N ILE A 50 -9.40 7.72 -0.83
CA ILE A 50 -9.61 8.10 -2.22
C ILE A 50 -11.08 7.97 -2.60
N TRP A 51 -11.71 6.84 -2.29
CA TRP A 51 -13.12 6.59 -2.56
C TRP A 51 -14.03 7.66 -1.94
N ALA A 52 -13.75 8.02 -0.69
CA ALA A 52 -14.54 9.01 0.03
C ALA A 52 -14.34 10.44 -0.50
N ILE A 53 -13.13 10.80 -0.95
CA ILE A 53 -12.86 12.07 -1.64
C ILE A 53 -13.60 12.11 -2.98
N CYS A 54 -13.63 10.99 -3.70
CA CYS A 54 -14.39 10.88 -4.94
C CYS A 54 -15.90 11.01 -4.70
N HIS A 55 -16.45 10.71 -3.52
CA HIS A 55 -17.87 10.85 -3.21
C HIS A 55 -18.20 11.94 -2.18
N PRO A 56 -18.15 13.22 -2.61
CA PRO A 56 -18.61 14.30 -1.76
C PRO A 56 -20.10 14.11 -1.47
N GLY A 57 -20.47 14.04 -0.19
CA GLY A 57 -21.86 13.87 0.27
C GLY A 57 -22.21 12.45 0.71
N SER A 58 -21.30 11.49 0.57
CA SER A 58 -21.48 10.17 1.18
C SER A 58 -21.39 10.25 2.71
N LEU A 59 -22.03 9.30 3.41
CA LEU A 59 -21.84 9.13 4.85
C LEU A 59 -20.34 9.00 5.21
N MET A 60 -19.57 8.38 4.31
CA MET A 60 -18.13 8.23 4.41
C MET A 60 -17.37 9.56 4.45
N SER A 61 -17.71 10.52 3.58
CA SER A 61 -17.04 11.83 3.57
C SER A 61 -17.29 12.60 4.86
N ASN A 62 -18.48 12.43 5.46
CA ASN A 62 -18.81 13.04 6.75
C ASN A 62 -18.03 12.40 7.91
N LEU A 63 -17.77 11.09 7.84
CA LEU A 63 -16.94 10.39 8.82
C LEU A 63 -15.49 10.83 8.75
N LEU A 64 -14.91 10.96 7.56
CA LEU A 64 -13.53 11.45 7.38
C LEU A 64 -13.33 12.89 7.86
N ARG A 65 -14.40 13.70 7.93
CA ARG A 65 -14.31 15.05 8.49
C ARG A 65 -14.06 15.04 10.01
N LYS A 66 -14.34 13.93 10.69
CA LYS A 66 -14.11 13.77 12.13
C LYS A 66 -12.65 13.35 12.36
N THR A 67 -11.89 14.19 13.07
CA THR A 67 -10.49 13.91 13.45
C THR A 67 -10.32 12.55 14.14
N SER A 68 -11.28 12.16 14.99
CA SER A 68 -11.24 10.87 15.67
C SER A 68 -11.27 9.68 14.71
N PHE A 69 -11.97 9.79 13.57
CA PHE A 69 -12.07 8.71 12.61
C PHE A 69 -10.80 8.61 11.76
N ILE A 70 -10.21 9.75 11.37
CA ILE A 70 -8.89 9.78 10.73
C ILE A 70 -7.83 9.16 11.66
N ALA A 71 -7.82 9.55 12.95
CA ALA A 71 -6.90 8.99 13.93
C ALA A 71 -7.05 7.47 14.04
N PHE A 72 -8.29 6.96 14.07
CA PHE A 72 -8.56 5.53 14.05
C PHE A 72 -8.04 4.84 12.77
N LEU A 73 -8.29 5.41 11.59
CA LEU A 73 -7.79 4.87 10.33
C LEU A 73 -6.26 4.82 10.26
N ILE A 74 -5.58 5.81 10.87
CA ILE A 74 -4.11 5.83 10.96
C ILE A 74 -3.61 4.77 11.96
N LEU A 75 -4.34 4.52 13.04
CA LEU A 75 -4.00 3.51 14.05
C LEU A 75 -4.27 2.08 13.58
N LEU A 76 -5.26 1.88 12.70
CA LEU A 76 -5.71 0.55 12.27
C LEU A 76 -4.58 -0.36 11.75
N PRO A 77 -3.66 0.07 10.86
CA PRO A 77 -2.56 -0.77 10.39
C PRO A 77 -1.64 -1.22 11.52
N TYR A 78 -1.41 -0.38 12.53
CA TYR A 78 -0.56 -0.71 13.68
C TYR A 78 -1.23 -1.71 14.63
N ILE A 79 -2.55 -1.60 14.81
CA ILE A 79 -3.33 -2.57 15.58
C ILE A 79 -3.25 -3.94 14.89
N VAL A 80 -3.44 -3.99 13.57
CA VAL A 80 -3.31 -5.22 12.78
C VAL A 80 -1.89 -5.78 12.89
N PHE A 81 -0.87 -4.94 12.72
CA PHE A 81 0.54 -5.34 12.89
C PHE A 81 0.78 -6.02 14.24
N ALA A 82 0.40 -5.35 15.33
CA ALA A 82 0.61 -5.85 16.68
C ALA A 82 -0.17 -7.15 16.93
N GLY A 83 -1.42 -7.23 16.46
CA GLY A 83 -2.23 -8.44 16.59
C GLY A 83 -1.61 -9.65 15.90
N PHE A 84 -1.15 -9.50 14.66
CA PHE A 84 -0.51 -10.58 13.92
C PHE A 84 0.86 -10.94 14.50
N ALA A 85 1.68 -9.98 14.89
CA ALA A 85 3.00 -10.24 15.48
C ALA A 85 2.89 -10.94 16.86
N VAL A 86 1.94 -10.54 17.70
CA VAL A 86 1.67 -11.19 18.98
C VAL A 86 1.06 -12.57 18.77
N GLY A 87 0.11 -12.69 17.85
CA GLY A 87 -0.52 -13.96 17.49
C GLY A 87 0.50 -14.99 17.00
N SER A 88 1.40 -14.58 16.10
CA SER A 88 2.49 -15.44 15.63
C SER A 88 3.44 -15.81 16.77
N ALA A 89 3.81 -14.85 17.64
CA ALA A 89 4.69 -15.13 18.78
C ALA A 89 4.10 -16.17 19.75
N ILE A 90 2.80 -16.09 20.03
CA ILE A 90 2.07 -17.07 20.86
C ILE A 90 2.06 -18.44 20.18
N ALA A 91 1.74 -18.48 18.87
CA ALA A 91 1.69 -19.72 18.11
C ALA A 91 3.05 -20.43 18.08
N ILE A 92 4.15 -19.68 17.91
CA ILE A 92 5.49 -20.28 17.82
C ILE A 92 5.96 -20.80 19.18
N ARG A 93 5.60 -20.13 20.28
CA ARG A 93 5.93 -20.65 21.63
C ARG A 93 5.37 -22.04 21.89
N GLN A 94 4.28 -22.42 21.22
CA GLN A 94 3.68 -23.75 21.36
C GLN A 94 4.45 -24.83 20.59
N VAL A 95 5.21 -24.49 19.54
CA VAL A 95 5.98 -25.44 18.73
C VAL A 95 7.37 -24.84 18.36
N PRO A 96 8.34 -24.82 19.30
CA PRO A 96 9.62 -24.10 19.11
C PRO A 96 10.57 -24.74 18.08
N GLN A 97 10.29 -25.94 17.58
CA GLN A 97 11.24 -26.72 16.77
C GLN A 97 11.26 -26.37 15.26
N HIS A 98 10.62 -25.29 14.81
CA HIS A 98 10.40 -25.04 13.36
C HIS A 98 10.91 -23.68 12.84
N ALA A 99 11.80 -23.01 13.59
CA ALA A 99 12.53 -21.87 13.06
C ALA A 99 13.72 -22.38 12.22
N SER A 100 13.65 -22.22 10.90
CA SER A 100 14.73 -22.63 9.99
C SER A 100 15.26 -21.42 9.24
N PHE A 101 16.58 -21.25 9.27
CA PHE A 101 17.29 -20.27 8.46
C PHE A 101 17.48 -20.80 7.03
N ALA A 102 16.37 -20.99 6.32
CA ALA A 102 16.38 -21.68 5.03
C ALA A 102 16.93 -20.81 3.87
N ASN A 103 16.78 -19.48 3.95
CA ASN A 103 17.02 -18.59 2.80
C ASN A 103 18.30 -17.74 2.91
N GLY A 104 19.11 -17.86 3.96
CA GLY A 104 20.38 -17.14 4.09
C GLY A 104 20.26 -15.62 4.35
N PHE A 105 19.11 -15.00 4.06
CA PHE A 105 18.90 -13.55 4.14
C PHE A 105 17.94 -13.12 5.25
N TYR A 106 16.99 -13.98 5.62
CA TYR A 106 16.04 -13.72 6.70
C TYR A 106 15.57 -15.04 7.30
N CYS A 107 15.08 -14.94 8.53
CA CYS A 107 14.47 -16.05 9.24
C CYS A 107 13.03 -16.25 8.77
N SER A 108 12.70 -17.48 8.38
CA SER A 108 11.34 -17.89 8.07
C SER A 108 10.89 -18.97 9.04
N ILE A 109 9.63 -18.87 9.47
CA ILE A 109 9.02 -19.85 10.36
C ILE A 109 8.24 -20.83 9.49
N GLN A 110 8.68 -22.09 9.42
CA GLN A 110 7.93 -23.14 8.73
C GLN A 110 6.83 -23.71 9.64
N MET A 111 5.82 -22.90 9.95
CA MET A 111 4.62 -23.35 10.67
C MET A 111 3.51 -23.69 9.69
N ARG A 112 3.32 -24.99 9.43
CA ARG A 112 2.35 -25.51 8.46
C ARG A 112 0.92 -24.95 8.59
N PRO A 113 0.29 -24.85 9.78
CA PRO A 113 -1.10 -24.36 9.86
C PRO A 113 -1.23 -22.84 9.82
N PHE A 114 -0.28 -22.10 10.40
CA PHE A 114 -0.40 -20.64 10.55
C PHE A 114 -0.03 -19.92 9.25
N HIS A 115 1.06 -20.36 8.62
CA HIS A 115 1.57 -19.82 7.36
C HIS A 115 0.87 -20.45 6.13
N GLY A 116 0.19 -21.59 6.31
CA GLY A 116 -0.54 -22.27 5.23
C GLY A 116 -1.98 -21.79 5.05
N LEU A 117 -2.65 -21.31 6.11
CA LEU A 117 -4.08 -20.95 6.04
C LEU A 117 -4.34 -19.51 6.47
N LEU A 118 -3.98 -19.11 7.69
CA LEU A 118 -4.46 -17.85 8.25
C LEU A 118 -3.90 -16.63 7.51
N GLU A 119 -2.58 -16.56 7.35
CA GLU A 119 -1.91 -15.46 6.65
C GLU A 119 -2.35 -15.31 5.18
N PRO A 120 -2.31 -16.35 4.33
CA PRO A 120 -2.71 -16.21 2.94
C PRO A 120 -4.19 -15.91 2.80
N ILE A 121 -5.08 -16.51 3.61
CA ILE A 121 -6.52 -16.23 3.54
C ILE A 121 -6.80 -14.76 3.86
N VAL A 122 -6.26 -14.23 4.95
CA VAL A 122 -6.48 -12.82 5.32
C VAL A 122 -5.92 -11.89 4.25
N SER A 123 -4.73 -12.19 3.74
CA SER A 123 -4.10 -11.40 2.68
C SER A 123 -4.93 -11.42 1.39
N ILE A 124 -5.41 -12.59 0.96
CA ILE A 124 -6.27 -12.74 -0.23
C ILE A 124 -7.58 -11.96 -0.05
N VAL A 125 -8.23 -12.06 1.11
CA VAL A 125 -9.47 -11.32 1.39
C VAL A 125 -9.22 -9.81 1.35
N LEU A 126 -8.14 -9.32 1.97
CA LEU A 126 -7.80 -7.90 1.93
C LEU A 126 -7.50 -7.43 0.51
N LEU A 127 -6.68 -8.17 -0.25
CA LEU A 127 -6.37 -7.86 -1.65
C LEU A 127 -7.64 -7.86 -2.51
N PHE A 128 -8.56 -8.79 -2.28
CA PHE A 128 -9.82 -8.86 -3.02
C PHE A 128 -10.68 -7.62 -2.76
N VAL A 129 -10.81 -7.22 -1.50
CA VAL A 129 -11.54 -6.01 -1.11
C VAL A 129 -10.90 -4.77 -1.74
N ILE A 130 -9.57 -4.67 -1.70
CA ILE A 130 -8.82 -3.57 -2.31
C ILE A 130 -9.09 -3.51 -3.82
N ALA A 131 -8.97 -4.63 -4.53
CA ALA A 131 -9.24 -4.72 -5.96
C ALA A 131 -10.69 -4.35 -6.31
N ALA A 132 -11.67 -4.78 -5.49
CA ALA A 132 -13.07 -4.41 -5.69
C ALA A 132 -13.30 -2.90 -5.56
N PHE A 133 -12.71 -2.25 -4.55
CA PHE A 133 -12.78 -0.79 -4.42
C PHE A 133 -12.09 -0.08 -5.58
N GLU A 134 -10.95 -0.57 -6.06
CA GLU A 134 -10.24 0.02 -7.20
C GLU A 134 -11.06 -0.05 -8.48
N VAL A 135 -11.64 -1.21 -8.79
CA VAL A 135 -12.54 -1.37 -9.93
C VAL A 135 -13.74 -0.42 -9.81
N ALA A 136 -14.30 -0.28 -8.61
CA ALA A 136 -15.39 0.66 -8.37
C ALA A 136 -14.97 2.12 -8.60
N ILE A 137 -13.80 2.53 -8.09
CA ILE A 137 -13.24 3.88 -8.30
C ILE A 137 -13.06 4.15 -9.79
N VAL A 138 -12.47 3.20 -10.51
CA VAL A 138 -12.20 3.33 -11.96
C VAL A 138 -13.51 3.39 -12.73
N ALA A 139 -14.45 2.49 -12.47
CA ALA A 139 -15.75 2.46 -13.14
C ALA A 139 -16.50 3.78 -12.98
N GLN A 140 -16.51 4.34 -11.78
CA GLN A 140 -17.16 5.63 -11.53
C GLN A 140 -16.41 6.80 -12.13
N TRP A 141 -15.08 6.77 -12.12
CA TRP A 141 -14.28 7.77 -12.81
C TRP A 141 -14.63 7.80 -14.31
N TYR A 142 -14.75 6.63 -14.94
CA TYR A 142 -15.20 6.52 -16.33
C TYR A 142 -16.60 7.10 -16.52
N GLN A 143 -17.56 6.78 -15.66
CA GLN A 143 -18.93 7.31 -15.73
C GLN A 143 -18.98 8.83 -15.57
N ARG A 144 -18.21 9.40 -14.64
CA ARG A 144 -18.15 10.86 -14.46
C ARG A 144 -17.52 11.53 -15.66
N ARG A 145 -16.47 10.92 -16.20
CA ARG A 145 -15.77 11.46 -17.38
C ARG A 145 -16.67 11.43 -18.61
N THR A 146 -17.51 10.41 -18.78
CA THR A 146 -18.48 10.38 -19.89
C THR A 146 -19.52 11.49 -19.75
N VAL A 147 -20.04 11.74 -18.55
CA VAL A 147 -21.01 12.83 -18.32
C VAL A 147 -20.37 14.22 -18.46
N MET A 148 -19.12 14.40 -18.00
CA MET A 148 -18.42 15.67 -18.14
C MET A 148 -18.06 16.02 -19.59
N LYS A 149 -17.78 15.01 -20.43
CA LYS A 149 -17.54 15.22 -21.86
C LYS A 149 -18.73 15.86 -22.59
N GLU A 150 -19.94 15.63 -22.10
CA GLU A 150 -21.16 16.22 -22.68
C GLU A 150 -21.39 17.67 -22.24
N THR A 151 -20.85 18.08 -21.09
CA THR A 151 -21.21 19.36 -20.46
C THR A 151 -20.12 20.43 -20.53
N VAL A 152 -18.83 20.08 -20.51
CA VAL A 152 -17.73 21.08 -20.57
C VAL A 152 -16.50 20.54 -21.32
N PRO A 153 -16.35 20.79 -22.63
CA PRO A 153 -15.23 20.28 -23.43
C PRO A 153 -13.86 20.94 -23.15
N LEU A 154 -13.79 22.01 -22.33
CA LEU A 154 -12.58 22.83 -22.19
C LEU A 154 -11.87 22.77 -20.81
N ALA A 155 -12.33 21.96 -19.84
CA ALA A 155 -11.68 21.91 -18.53
C ALA A 155 -10.34 21.12 -18.58
N PRO A 156 -9.21 21.68 -18.10
CA PRO A 156 -7.90 21.04 -18.18
C PRO A 156 -7.79 19.82 -17.24
N SER A 157 -7.91 18.63 -17.84
CA SER A 157 -7.88 17.28 -17.24
C SER A 157 -6.53 16.83 -16.61
N LYS A 158 -5.55 17.72 -16.43
CA LYS A 158 -4.17 17.31 -16.07
C LYS A 158 -4.06 16.70 -14.67
N LEU A 159 -4.90 17.12 -13.72
CA LEU A 159 -4.88 16.60 -12.34
C LEU A 159 -5.37 15.14 -12.26
N ASP A 160 -6.27 14.73 -13.17
CA ASP A 160 -6.91 13.41 -13.13
C ASP A 160 -6.00 12.28 -13.64
N TYR A 161 -5.06 12.59 -14.54
CA TYR A 161 -4.23 11.56 -15.18
C TYR A 161 -3.20 10.94 -14.23
N MET A 162 -2.55 11.74 -13.38
CA MET A 162 -1.58 11.24 -12.40
C MET A 162 -2.22 10.31 -11.37
N MET A 163 -3.44 10.62 -10.93
CA MET A 163 -4.19 9.78 -10.00
C MET A 163 -4.59 8.45 -10.65
N CYS A 164 -4.99 8.48 -11.92
CA CYS A 164 -5.31 7.28 -12.68
C CYS A 164 -4.08 6.37 -12.88
N ILE A 165 -2.91 6.95 -13.21
CA ILE A 165 -1.65 6.20 -13.29
C ILE A 165 -1.32 5.55 -11.95
N ARG A 166 -1.45 6.30 -10.85
CA ARG A 166 -1.16 5.81 -9.50
C ARG A 166 -2.02 4.62 -9.11
N VAL A 167 -3.34 4.71 -9.35
CA VAL A 167 -4.27 3.60 -9.10
C VAL A 167 -3.98 2.44 -10.04
N GLY A 168 -3.65 2.70 -11.31
CA GLY A 168 -3.29 1.67 -12.28
C GLY A 168 -2.05 0.85 -11.89
N PHE A 169 -0.97 1.50 -11.45
CA PHE A 169 0.22 0.81 -10.97
C PHE A 169 -0.06 0.00 -9.72
N PHE A 170 -0.82 0.57 -8.78
CA PHE A 170 -1.18 -0.11 -7.56
C PHE A 170 -2.06 -1.35 -7.85
N ASN A 171 -3.04 -1.25 -8.76
CA ASN A 171 -3.87 -2.37 -9.19
C ASN A 171 -3.07 -3.45 -9.94
N LEU A 172 -2.20 -3.06 -10.88
CA LEU A 172 -1.33 -3.99 -11.61
C LEU A 172 -0.44 -4.77 -10.64
N TYR A 173 0.08 -4.09 -9.62
CA TYR A 173 0.89 -4.69 -8.58
C TYR A 173 0.08 -5.63 -7.67
N THR A 174 -1.13 -5.23 -7.26
CA THR A 174 -2.08 -6.06 -6.50
C THR A 174 -2.46 -7.32 -7.28
N LEU A 175 -2.64 -7.23 -8.59
CA LEU A 175 -2.89 -8.37 -9.46
C LEU A 175 -1.67 -9.29 -9.54
N ALA A 176 -0.47 -8.75 -9.71
CA ALA A 176 0.76 -9.55 -9.75
C ALA A 176 1.00 -10.30 -8.42
N THR A 177 0.74 -9.65 -7.28
CA THR A 177 0.81 -10.28 -5.95
C THR A 177 -0.27 -11.34 -5.75
N MET A 178 -1.50 -11.10 -6.19
CA MET A 178 -2.54 -12.13 -6.18
C MET A 178 -2.17 -13.35 -7.03
N ILE A 179 -1.68 -13.14 -8.25
CA ILE A 179 -1.27 -14.22 -9.16
C ILE A 179 -0.15 -15.05 -8.56
N THR A 180 0.79 -14.43 -7.85
CA THR A 180 1.90 -15.14 -7.18
C THR A 180 1.49 -15.79 -5.86
N ALA A 181 0.44 -15.29 -5.19
CA ALA A 181 -0.10 -15.89 -3.97
C ALA A 181 -0.93 -17.16 -4.23
N ILE A 182 -1.59 -17.27 -5.40
CA ILE A 182 -2.43 -18.45 -5.74
C ILE A 182 -1.63 -19.77 -5.78
N PRO A 183 -0.48 -19.87 -6.47
CA PRO A 183 0.34 -21.08 -6.48
C PRO A 183 0.81 -21.51 -5.10
N PHE A 184 1.10 -20.55 -4.23
CA PHE A 184 1.54 -20.82 -2.85
C PHE A 184 0.48 -21.58 -2.04
N VAL A 185 -0.80 -21.32 -2.31
CA VAL A 185 -1.93 -22.01 -1.65
C VAL A 185 -2.31 -23.31 -2.38
N ALA A 186 -2.19 -23.34 -3.72
CA ALA A 186 -2.78 -24.40 -4.54
C ALA A 186 -1.85 -25.55 -4.91
N ILE A 187 -0.54 -25.32 -5.05
CA ILE A 187 0.40 -26.31 -5.62
C ILE A 187 1.63 -26.36 -4.72
N ASP A 188 1.71 -27.40 -3.90
CA ASP A 188 2.83 -27.80 -3.04
C ASP A 188 3.91 -26.75 -2.76
N TYR A 189 3.98 -26.35 -1.50
CA TYR A 189 4.84 -25.42 -0.75
C TYR A 189 6.33 -25.29 -1.17
N ARG A 190 6.63 -25.15 -2.46
CA ARG A 190 7.96 -24.81 -2.95
C ARG A 190 8.03 -23.29 -3.01
N PRO A 191 8.92 -22.66 -2.22
CA PRO A 191 9.09 -21.23 -2.27
C PRO A 191 9.60 -20.85 -3.66
N HIS A 192 8.71 -20.30 -4.49
CA HIS A 192 9.09 -19.75 -5.78
C HIS A 192 9.80 -18.41 -5.54
N TYR A 193 11.03 -18.30 -6.05
CA TYR A 193 11.87 -17.11 -6.02
C TYR A 193 11.15 -15.82 -6.49
N VAL A 194 10.10 -15.99 -7.31
CA VAL A 194 9.28 -14.91 -7.85
C VAL A 194 8.55 -14.12 -6.75
N SER A 195 7.98 -14.78 -5.75
CA SER A 195 7.22 -14.07 -4.69
C SER A 195 8.12 -13.14 -3.88
N TYR A 196 9.36 -13.58 -3.60
CA TYR A 196 10.34 -12.74 -2.91
C TYR A 196 10.83 -11.55 -3.75
N MET A 197 10.94 -11.71 -5.06
CA MET A 197 11.29 -10.60 -5.95
C MET A 197 10.17 -9.55 -6.01
N VAL A 198 8.91 -10.01 -6.03
CA VAL A 198 7.75 -9.12 -6.00
C VAL A 198 7.72 -8.34 -4.69
N ASP A 199 7.88 -9.02 -3.55
CA ASP A 199 7.91 -8.37 -2.23
C ASP A 199 9.06 -7.35 -2.09
N ALA A 200 10.25 -7.67 -2.61
CA ALA A 200 11.37 -6.73 -2.64
C ALA A 200 11.11 -5.51 -3.54
N GLY A 201 10.22 -5.63 -4.53
CA GLY A 201 9.78 -4.54 -5.40
C GLY A 201 8.80 -3.58 -4.73
N LEU A 202 8.15 -3.95 -3.62
CA LEU A 202 7.16 -3.12 -2.93
C LEU A 202 7.65 -1.71 -2.64
N PRO A 203 8.79 -1.50 -1.95
CA PRO A 203 9.22 -0.17 -1.57
C PRO A 203 9.55 0.69 -2.80
N LEU A 204 10.08 0.07 -3.85
CA LEU A 204 10.40 0.74 -5.11
C LEU A 204 9.14 1.17 -5.86
N ALA A 205 8.15 0.30 -5.98
CA ALA A 205 6.86 0.64 -6.58
C ALA A 205 6.15 1.75 -5.79
N THR A 206 6.19 1.65 -4.46
CA THR A 206 5.62 2.68 -3.58
C THR A 206 6.35 4.01 -3.74
N PHE A 207 7.68 3.98 -3.83
CA PHE A 207 8.51 5.16 -4.07
C PHE A 207 8.17 5.80 -5.41
N LEU A 208 8.07 5.03 -6.50
CA LEU A 208 7.68 5.54 -7.83
C LEU A 208 6.29 6.19 -7.80
N VAL A 209 5.35 5.59 -7.08
CA VAL A 209 4.00 6.12 -6.92
C VAL A 209 4.00 7.46 -6.18
N PHE A 210 4.74 7.59 -5.08
CA PHE A 210 4.80 8.81 -4.29
C PHE A 210 5.69 9.90 -4.92
N MET A 211 6.77 9.51 -5.57
CA MET A 211 7.67 10.44 -6.25
C MET A 211 6.97 11.15 -7.42
N ASN A 212 5.95 10.54 -8.02
CA ASN A 212 5.18 11.17 -9.09
C ASN A 212 4.24 12.29 -8.60
N GLN A 213 4.11 12.51 -7.29
CA GLN A 213 3.32 13.63 -6.77
C GLN A 213 4.11 14.94 -6.87
N ARG A 214 3.54 15.95 -7.53
CA ARG A 214 4.14 17.28 -7.65
C ARG A 214 4.50 17.88 -6.29
N ASP A 215 3.66 17.67 -5.27
CA ASP A 215 3.88 18.17 -3.92
C ASP A 215 5.16 17.59 -3.29
N VAL A 216 5.46 16.32 -3.57
CA VAL A 216 6.69 15.66 -3.09
C VAL A 216 7.91 16.18 -3.85
N LEU A 217 7.81 16.35 -5.17
CA LEU A 217 8.89 16.92 -6.00
C LEU A 217 9.22 18.37 -5.61
N VAL A 218 8.20 19.14 -5.23
CA VAL A 218 8.34 20.51 -4.72
C VAL A 218 8.95 20.50 -3.32
N ALA A 219 8.44 19.66 -2.41
CA ALA A 219 8.99 19.52 -1.06
C ALA A 219 10.46 19.07 -1.05
N TRP A 220 10.88 18.29 -2.04
CA TRP A 220 12.27 17.88 -2.24
C TRP A 220 13.10 18.88 -3.05
N HIS A 221 12.54 20.04 -3.40
CA HIS A 221 13.18 21.08 -4.21
C HIS A 221 13.65 20.62 -5.61
N ILE A 222 13.17 19.48 -6.11
CA ILE A 222 13.50 18.97 -7.45
C ILE A 222 12.77 19.80 -8.52
N CYS A 223 11.55 20.25 -8.23
CA CYS A 223 10.86 21.25 -9.03
C CYS A 223 10.83 22.58 -8.29
N LYS A 224 11.33 23.64 -8.92
CA LYS A 224 11.04 25.01 -8.47
C LYS A 224 9.55 25.27 -8.67
N GLU A 225 8.88 25.74 -7.62
CA GLU A 225 7.55 26.33 -7.79
C GLU A 225 7.68 27.48 -8.79
N LEU A 226 6.92 27.40 -9.88
CA LEU A 226 6.72 28.57 -10.72
C LEU A 226 5.95 29.59 -9.86
N PRO A 227 6.49 30.80 -9.66
CA PRO A 227 5.83 31.82 -8.84
C PRO A 227 4.41 32.09 -9.37
N PRO A 228 3.43 32.29 -8.48
CA PRO A 228 2.01 32.40 -8.85
C PRO A 228 1.63 33.73 -9.55
N GLU A 229 2.56 34.39 -10.24
CA GLU A 229 2.40 35.80 -10.65
C GLU A 229 1.75 36.09 -12.01
N ASP A 230 1.37 35.10 -12.84
CA ASP A 230 0.87 35.43 -14.20
C ASP A 230 -0.55 34.97 -14.57
N LEU A 231 -1.22 34.12 -13.79
CA LEU A 231 -2.56 33.63 -14.17
C LEU A 231 -3.72 34.55 -13.77
N SER A 232 -3.48 35.50 -12.87
CA SER A 232 -4.45 36.55 -12.48
C SER A 232 -4.44 37.75 -13.44
N GLY A 233 -3.37 37.96 -14.21
CA GLY A 233 -3.26 39.03 -15.20
C GLY A 233 -4.02 38.76 -16.50
N THR A 234 -4.01 37.51 -16.98
CA THR A 234 -4.61 37.17 -18.29
C THR A 234 -6.13 37.02 -18.27
N LEU A 235 -6.73 36.68 -17.12
CA LEU A 235 -8.20 36.63 -16.98
C LEU A 235 -8.83 38.00 -16.68
N ARG A 236 -8.04 38.99 -16.26
CA ARG A 236 -8.54 40.37 -16.04
C ARG A 236 -8.52 41.21 -17.32
N GLN A 237 -7.68 40.86 -18.30
CA GLN A 237 -7.62 41.57 -19.59
C GLN A 237 -8.66 41.12 -20.62
N SER A 238 -9.22 39.91 -20.52
CA SER A 238 -10.24 39.43 -21.47
C SER A 238 -11.67 39.88 -21.14
N GLY A 239 -11.89 40.56 -19.99
CA GLY A 239 -13.20 41.09 -19.58
C GLY A 239 -13.42 42.60 -19.83
N PHE A 240 -12.47 43.31 -20.46
CA PHE A 240 -12.49 44.78 -20.56
C PHE A 240 -12.36 45.34 -21.99
N MET A 241 -12.61 44.51 -23.02
CA MET A 241 -12.73 44.95 -24.42
C MET A 241 -14.14 44.59 -24.92
N GLY A 242 -15.13 45.33 -24.42
CA GLY A 242 -16.54 45.10 -24.68
C GLY A 242 -17.40 46.26 -24.20
N ARG A 243 -17.01 47.49 -24.56
CA ARG A 243 -17.91 48.64 -24.65
C ARG A 243 -17.24 49.78 -25.39
#